data_AF-A0A679FAV1-F1
#
_entry.id   AF-A0A679FAV1-F1
#
_cell.length_a   1.000
_cell.length_b   1.000
_cell.length_c   1.000
_cell.angle_alpha   90.00
_cell.angle_beta   90.00
_cell.angle_gamma   90.00
#
_symmetry.space_group_name_H-M   'P 1'
#
loop_
_entity.id
_entity.type
_entity.pdbx_description
1 polymer ?
#
loop_
_entity_poly.entity_id
_entity_poly.type
_entity_poly.pdbx_seq_one_letter_code
_entity_poly.pdbx_strand_id
1 'polypeptide(L)'
;MVFVVRLITLFSEGLLQQFINGVGIVALMVALAIGFFRLSWWKSVLILTFIFGFGVEYLFEGWIKFSDKAESASERWPWMLLIYFFIVFVAYWTGRFGRRHLERRGKAAPPHLT
;
A
#
# COMPACT_ATOMS: atom_id res chain seq x y z
N MET A 1 15.64 -20.52 10.30
CA MET A 1 14.32 -20.14 10.87
C MET A 1 14.36 -18.79 11.57
N VAL A 2 15.34 -18.52 12.44
CA VAL A 2 15.49 -17.22 13.15
C VAL A 2 15.54 -16.01 12.20
N PHE A 3 16.22 -16.15 11.05
CA PHE A 3 16.31 -15.09 10.05
C PHE A 3 14.95 -14.71 9.42
N VAL A 4 14.15 -15.71 9.06
CA VAL A 4 12.83 -15.49 8.42
C VAL A 4 11.87 -14.82 9.39
N VAL A 5 11.84 -15.29 10.64
CA VAL A 5 11.02 -14.67 11.70
C VAL A 5 11.44 -13.22 11.91
N ARG A 6 12.75 -12.95 12.02
CA ARG A 6 13.27 -11.59 12.16
C ARG A 6 12.90 -10.69 10.98
N LEU A 7 12.98 -11.21 9.75
CA LEU A 7 12.60 -10.47 8.55
C LEU A 7 11.11 -10.10 8.56
N ILE A 8 10.23 -11.05 8.92
CA ILE A 8 8.79 -10.81 9.03
C ILE A 8 8.48 -9.79 10.12
N THR A 9 9.15 -9.87 11.28
CA THR A 9 8.99 -8.90 12.36
C THR A 9 9.39 -7.50 11.90
N LEU A 10 10.56 -7.34 11.28
CA LEU A 10 11.02 -6.05 10.75
C LEU A 10 10.09 -5.50 9.67
N PHE A 11 9.55 -6.37 8.82
CA PHE A 11 8.61 -5.96 7.77
C PHE A 11 7.29 -5.50 8.38
N SER A 12 6.79 -6.23 9.37
CA SER A 12 5.56 -5.90 10.08
C SER A 12 5.70 -4.61 10.88
N GLU A 13 6.81 -4.41 11.58
CA GLU A 13 7.13 -3.17 12.29
C GLU A 13 7.18 -1.98 11.32
N GLY A 14 7.91 -2.11 10.20
CA GLY A 14 7.98 -1.08 9.17
C GLY A 14 6.63 -0.76 8.56
N LEU A 15 5.82 -1.78 8.28
CA LEU A 15 4.47 -1.63 7.76
C LEU A 15 3.56 -0.90 8.75
N LEU A 16 3.52 -1.34 10.01
CA LEU A 16 2.74 -0.69 11.07
C LEU A 16 3.16 0.76 11.28
N GLN A 17 4.45 1.05 11.22
CA GLN A 17 4.97 2.40 11.35
C GLN A 17 4.42 3.32 10.25
N GLN A 18 4.27 2.85 9.00
CA GLN A 18 3.65 3.66 7.95
C GLN A 18 2.18 3.97 8.24
N PHE A 19 1.43 3.04 8.87
CA PHE A 19 0.04 3.29 9.27
C PHE A 19 -0.08 4.24 10.46
N ILE A 20 0.78 4.11 11.46
CA ILE A 20 0.82 5.01 12.64
C ILE A 20 1.10 6.44 12.21
N ASN A 21 2.00 6.63 11.24
CA ASN A 21 2.32 7.96 10.69
C ASN A 21 1.27 8.47 9.69
N GLY A 22 0.18 7.72 9.45
CA GLY A 22 -0.92 8.11 8.56
C GLY A 22 -0.61 8.00 7.06
N VAL A 23 0.67 7.99 6.67
CA VAL A 23 1.08 7.94 5.26
C VAL A 23 0.68 6.63 4.59
N GLY A 24 0.78 5.51 5.30
CA GLY A 24 0.29 4.21 4.83
C GLY A 24 -1.21 4.18 4.58
N ILE A 25 -2.00 4.94 5.36
CA ILE A 25 -3.45 5.08 5.16
C ILE A 25 -3.73 5.87 3.87
N VAL A 26 -3.00 6.96 3.64
CA VAL A 26 -3.14 7.76 2.42
C VAL A 26 -2.82 6.92 1.18
N ALA A 27 -1.69 6.19 1.20
CA ALA A 27 -1.31 5.29 0.11
C ALA A 27 -2.37 4.21 -0.14
N LEU A 28 -2.90 3.61 0.93
CA LEU A 28 -3.98 2.62 0.86
C LEU A 28 -5.23 3.21 0.22
N MET A 29 -5.71 4.37 0.66
CA MET A 29 -6.93 4.99 0.15
C MET A 29 -6.80 5.37 -1.34
N VAL A 30 -5.66 5.94 -1.74
CA VAL A 30 -5.39 6.30 -3.14
C VAL A 30 -5.35 5.04 -4.02
N ALA A 31 -4.63 4.00 -3.59
CA ALA A 31 -4.54 2.75 -4.33
C ALA A 31 -5.89 2.03 -4.43
N LEU A 32 -6.70 2.04 -3.37
CA LEU A 32 -8.05 1.48 -3.35
C LEU A 32 -8.96 2.21 -4.35
N ALA A 33 -8.95 3.55 -4.34
CA ALA A 33 -9.72 4.35 -5.28
C ALA A 33 -9.32 4.04 -6.73
N ILE A 34 -8.02 4.01 -7.02
CA ILE A 34 -7.48 3.68 -8.34
C ILE A 34 -7.85 2.26 -8.79
N GLY A 35 -7.80 1.29 -7.87
CA GLY A 35 -8.26 -0.08 -8.10
C GLY A 35 -9.75 -0.15 -8.42
N PHE A 36 -10.56 0.65 -7.73
CA PHE A 36 -11.99 0.77 -7.97
C PHE A 36 -12.29 1.40 -9.35
N PHE A 37 -11.58 2.44 -9.78
CA PHE A 37 -11.82 3.11 -11.06
C PHE A 37 -11.25 2.37 -12.30
N ARG A 38 -10.65 1.17 -12.11
CA ARG A 38 -10.15 0.30 -13.20
C ARG A 38 -9.02 0.92 -14.02
N LEU A 39 -8.14 1.71 -13.39
CA LEU A 39 -6.89 2.09 -14.04
C LEU A 39 -5.98 0.87 -14.26
N SER A 40 -5.06 0.97 -15.22
CA SER A 40 -4.14 -0.11 -15.57
C SER A 40 -3.31 -0.55 -14.37
N TRP A 41 -3.52 -1.78 -13.93
CA TRP A 41 -2.93 -2.37 -12.72
C TRP A 41 -1.41 -2.20 -12.66
N TRP A 42 -0.73 -2.57 -13.76
CA TRP A 42 0.73 -2.55 -13.84
C TRP A 42 1.29 -1.13 -13.69
N LYS A 43 0.68 -0.17 -14.40
CA LYS A 43 1.13 1.23 -14.34
C LYS A 43 0.83 1.85 -12.99
N SER A 44 -0.41 1.70 -12.52
CA SER A 44 -0.85 2.33 -11.28
C SER A 44 -0.12 1.80 -10.06
N VAL A 45 0.06 0.48 -9.94
CA VAL A 45 0.74 -0.10 -8.77
C VAL A 45 2.21 0.30 -8.75
N LEU A 46 2.92 0.23 -9.87
CA LEU A 46 4.33 0.65 -9.91
C LEU A 46 4.49 2.14 -9.65
N ILE A 47 3.69 2.99 -10.32
CA ILE A 47 3.77 4.45 -10.15
C ILE A 47 3.49 4.84 -8.70
N LEU A 48 2.43 4.32 -8.09
CA LEU A 48 2.11 4.61 -6.68
C LEU A 48 3.19 4.08 -5.73
N THR A 49 3.73 2.90 -6.00
CA THR A 49 4.83 2.34 -5.20
C THR A 49 6.04 3.26 -5.21
N PHE A 50 6.41 3.78 -6.39
CA PHE A 50 7.53 4.71 -6.49
C PHE A 50 7.20 6.08 -5.91
N ILE A 51 6.01 6.63 -6.14
CA ILE A 51 5.61 7.94 -5.57
C ILE A 51 5.60 7.90 -4.05
N PHE A 52 4.98 6.88 -3.45
CA PHE A 52 4.94 6.77 -2.00
C PHE A 52 6.25 6.24 -1.42
N GLY A 53 6.98 5.36 -2.11
CA GLY A 53 8.33 4.99 -1.71
C GLY A 53 9.25 6.21 -1.66
N PHE A 54 9.40 6.92 -2.79
CA PHE A 54 10.33 8.06 -2.97
C PHE A 54 9.84 9.27 -2.22
N GLY A 55 8.56 9.59 -2.36
CA GLY A 55 7.97 10.74 -1.67
C GLY A 55 8.14 10.63 -0.16
N VAL A 56 8.05 9.44 0.41
CA VAL A 56 8.12 9.28 1.87
C VAL A 56 9.55 9.28 2.38
N GLU A 57 10.50 8.73 1.61
CA GLU A 57 11.91 8.79 1.99
C GLU A 57 12.42 10.23 1.90
N TYR A 58 12.13 10.93 0.80
CA TYR A 58 12.74 12.23 0.51
C TYR A 58 11.95 13.45 1.02
N LEU A 59 10.62 13.36 1.18
CA LEU A 59 9.80 14.50 1.64
C LEU A 59 9.46 14.44 3.13
N PHE A 60 9.59 13.27 3.76
CA PHE A 60 9.25 13.04 5.17
C PHE A 60 10.45 12.56 6.00
N GLU A 61 11.66 12.75 5.48
CA GLU A 61 12.95 12.57 6.18
C GLU A 61 12.96 13.47 7.44
N GLY A 62 12.47 12.95 8.58
CA GLY A 62 12.34 13.68 9.84
C GLY A 62 10.95 13.64 10.50
N TRP A 63 9.88 13.31 9.76
CA TRP A 63 8.53 13.11 10.32
C TRP A 63 8.28 11.67 10.75
N ILE A 64 8.89 10.70 10.05
CA ILE A 64 8.72 9.28 10.33
C ILE A 64 9.89 8.82 11.19
N LYS A 65 9.65 8.75 12.52
CA LYS A 65 10.58 8.10 13.45
C LYS A 65 10.64 6.61 13.12
N PHE A 66 11.64 6.18 12.35
CA PHE A 66 11.98 4.77 12.27
C PHE A 66 12.68 4.35 13.57
N SER A 67 12.58 3.08 13.94
CA SER A 67 13.40 2.53 15.03
C SER A 67 14.88 2.66 14.65
N ASP A 68 15.75 3.03 15.60
CA ASP A 68 17.21 3.15 15.42
C ASP A 68 17.85 1.93 14.73
N LYS A 69 17.25 0.74 14.85
CA LYS A 69 17.69 -0.49 14.19
C LYS A 69 17.50 -0.49 12.66
N ALA A 70 16.56 0.30 12.15
CA ALA A 70 16.29 0.47 10.72
C ALA A 70 17.01 1.70 10.13
N GLU A 71 17.40 2.66 10.98
CA GLU A 71 18.15 3.86 10.58
C GLU A 71 19.62 3.55 10.28
N SER A 72 20.18 2.50 10.90
CA SER A 72 21.52 1.96 10.59
C SER A 72 21.63 1.33 9.18
N ALA A 73 20.55 1.20 8.41
CA ALA A 73 20.59 0.60 7.10
C ALA A 73 20.85 1.67 6.03
N SER A 74 22.06 1.63 5.45
CA SER A 74 22.40 2.28 4.16
C SER A 74 21.47 1.89 2.99
N GLU A 75 20.50 1.00 3.21
CA GLU A 75 19.53 0.45 2.24
C GLU A 75 18.08 0.60 2.74
N ARG A 76 17.77 1.72 3.41
CA ARG A 76 16.40 2.04 3.87
C ARG A 76 15.42 2.22 2.70
N TRP A 77 15.92 2.74 1.59
CA TRP A 77 15.21 2.99 0.35
C TRP A 77 14.53 1.73 -0.27
N PRO A 78 15.24 0.63 -0.59
CA PRO A 78 14.62 -0.60 -1.09
C PRO A 78 13.58 -1.21 -0.15
N TRP A 79 13.80 -1.08 1.17
CA TRP A 79 12.88 -1.61 2.18
C TRP A 79 11.53 -0.88 2.16
N MET A 80 11.55 0.45 2.03
CA MET A 80 10.33 1.25 1.91
C MET A 80 9.57 0.96 0.62
N LEU A 81 10.26 0.76 -0.50
CA LEU A 81 9.63 0.32 -1.74
C LEU A 81 8.87 -1.00 -1.57
N LEU A 82 9.44 -1.98 -0.86
CA LEU A 82 8.77 -3.26 -0.61
C LEU A 82 7.48 -3.09 0.21
N ILE A 83 7.53 -2.28 1.27
CA ILE A 83 6.36 -2.00 2.12
C ILE A 83 5.26 -1.30 1.30
N TYR A 84 5.62 -0.25 0.55
CA TYR A 84 4.64 0.48 -0.25
C TYR A 84 4.10 -0.34 -1.42
N PHE A 85 4.93 -1.18 -2.03
CA PHE A 85 4.48 -2.13 -3.04
C PHE A 85 3.41 -3.04 -2.46
N PHE A 86 3.64 -3.60 -1.27
CA PHE A 86 2.69 -4.47 -0.61
C PHE A 86 1.37 -3.75 -0.29
N ILE A 87 1.43 -2.56 0.32
CA ILE A 87 0.24 -1.75 0.65
C ILE A 87 -0.57 -1.44 -0.62
N VAL A 88 0.09 -0.89 -1.64
CA VAL A 88 -0.56 -0.49 -2.89
C VAL A 88 -1.13 -1.70 -3.63
N PHE A 89 -0.39 -2.81 -3.68
CA PHE A 89 -0.84 -4.04 -4.33
C PHE A 89 -2.12 -4.56 -3.68
N VAL A 90 -2.13 -4.73 -2.35
CA VAL A 90 -3.28 -5.24 -1.61
C VAL A 90 -4.48 -4.30 -1.73
N ALA A 91 -4.25 -2.99 -1.59
CA ALA A 91 -5.31 -1.98 -1.68
C ALA A 91 -5.93 -1.89 -3.07
N TYR A 92 -5.10 -1.88 -4.13
CA TYR A 92 -5.57 -1.87 -5.51
C TYR A 92 -6.45 -3.09 -5.80
N TRP A 93 -5.98 -4.28 -5.41
CA TRP A 93 -6.75 -5.52 -5.60
C TRP A 93 -8.06 -5.50 -4.80
N THR A 94 -8.03 -5.00 -3.57
CA THR A 94 -9.22 -4.84 -2.73
C THR A 94 -10.26 -3.93 -3.41
N GLY A 95 -9.84 -2.76 -3.92
CA GLY A 95 -10.74 -1.86 -4.65
C GLY A 95 -11.32 -2.49 -5.93
N ARG A 96 -10.48 -3.22 -6.67
CA ARG A 96 -10.89 -3.93 -7.90
C ARG A 96 -11.89 -5.06 -7.60
N PHE A 97 -11.66 -5.85 -6.56
CA PHE A 97 -12.59 -6.89 -6.13
C PHE A 97 -13.88 -6.32 -5.57
N GLY A 98 -13.80 -5.26 -4.76
CA GLY A 98 -14.96 -4.54 -4.23
C GLY A 98 -15.90 -4.06 -5.33
N ARG A 99 -15.35 -3.45 -6.39
CA ARG A 99 -16.12 -3.08 -7.58
C ARG A 99 -16.76 -4.28 -8.27
N ARG A 100 -16.02 -5.37 -8.49
CA ARG A 100 -16.59 -6.58 -9.13
C ARG A 100 -17.75 -7.16 -8.32
N HIS A 101 -17.67 -7.12 -6.98
CA HIS A 101 -18.76 -7.51 -6.11
C HIS A 101 -19.97 -6.59 -6.25
N LEU A 102 -19.77 -5.27 -6.32
CA LEU A 102 -20.83 -4.29 -6.55
C LEU A 102 -21.47 -4.44 -7.93
N GLU A 103 -20.69 -4.61 -8.99
CA GLU A 103 -21.19 -4.83 -10.35
C GLU A 103 -22.02 -6.12 -10.45
N ARG A 104 -21.60 -7.20 -9.76
CA ARG A 104 -22.37 -8.45 -9.69
C ARG A 104 -23.69 -8.26 -8.94
N ARG A 105 -23.71 -7.48 -7.87
CA ARG A 105 -24.94 -7.14 -7.14
C ARG A 105 -25.86 -6.22 -7.94
N GLY A 106 -25.31 -5.23 -8.63
CA GLY A 106 -26.07 -4.32 -9.51
C GLY A 106 -26.69 -5.02 -10.71
N LYS A 107 -26.00 -6.02 -11.29
CA LYS A 107 -26.57 -6.88 -12.34
C LYS A 107 -27.57 -7.92 -11.84
N ALA A 108 -27.52 -8.26 -10.55
CA ALA A 108 -28.49 -9.13 -9.90
C ALA A 108 -29.72 -8.35 -9.36
N ALA A 109 -29.72 -7.01 -9.43
CA ALA A 109 -30.88 -6.20 -9.12
C ALA A 109 -31.92 -6.37 -10.25
N PRO A 110 -33.16 -6.75 -9.93
CA PRO A 110 -34.18 -6.96 -10.95
C PRO A 110 -34.51 -5.66 -11.71
N PRO A 111 -34.80 -5.72 -13.03
CA PRO A 111 -35.03 -4.55 -13.88
C PRO A 111 -36.34 -3.79 -13.63
N HIS A 112 -37.09 -4.08 -12.56
CA HIS A 112 -38.43 -3.53 -12.31
C HIS A 112 -38.49 -2.43 -11.23
N LEU A 113 -37.36 -1.80 -10.88
CA LEU A 113 -37.30 -0.72 -9.89
C LEU A 113 -36.64 0.58 -10.41
N THR A 114 -36.58 0.77 -11.72
CA THR A 114 -36.18 2.05 -12.35
C THR A 114 -37.32 2.61 -13.18
#